data_AF-A0A8K1ZZE9-F1
#
_entry.id   AF-A0A8K1ZZE9-F1
#
_cell.length_a   1.000
_cell.length_b   1.000
_cell.length_c   1.000
_cell.angle_alpha   90.00
_cell.angle_beta   90.00
_cell.angle_gamma   90.00
#
_symmetry.space_group_name_H-M   'P 1'
#
loop_
_entity.id
_entity.type
_entity.pdbx_description
1 polymer ?
#
loop_
_entity_poly.entity_id
_entity_poly.type
_entity_poly.pdbx_seq_one_letter_code
_entity_poly.pdbx_strand_id
1 'polypeptide(L)' 'MSEIRDYGVTVEEYLAGLENGVDILELRRLEASGIPTHLALELMTITPKVCNGTATPEDLTRGLLILSPRGRKQLE' A
#
# COMPACT_ATOMS: atom_id res chain seq x y z
N MET A 1 21.44 -1.41 6.53
CA MET A 1 20.66 -0.27 7.05
C MET A 1 19.66 0.10 5.98
N SER A 2 18.37 0.18 6.30
CA SER A 2 17.37 0.68 5.34
C SER A 2 17.68 2.15 5.08
N GLU A 3 17.95 2.50 3.82
CA GLU A 3 18.11 3.90 3.44
C GLU A 3 16.80 4.64 3.72
N ILE A 4 16.87 5.77 4.42
CA ILE A 4 15.73 6.68 4.55
C ILE A 4 15.51 7.28 3.17
N ARG A 5 14.33 7.02 2.58
CA ARG A 5 13.96 7.54 1.27
C ARG A 5 13.10 8.78 1.42
N ASP A 6 13.48 9.83 0.71
CA ASP A 6 12.64 11.01 0.50
C ASP A 6 11.73 10.75 -0.70
N TYR A 7 10.42 10.83 -0.47
CA TYR A 7 9.39 10.66 -1.50
C TYR A 7 8.86 12.01 -2.03
N GLY A 8 9.48 13.13 -1.64
CA GLY A 8 9.07 14.47 -2.04
C GLY A 8 7.70 14.89 -1.49
N VAL A 9 7.25 14.26 -0.39
CA VAL A 9 5.96 14.52 0.24
C VAL A 9 6.11 15.70 1.19
N THR A 10 5.34 16.75 0.95
CA THR A 10 5.27 17.91 1.86
C THR A 10 4.47 17.58 3.12
N VAL A 11 4.62 18.40 4.17
CA VAL A 11 3.86 18.22 5.41
C VAL A 11 2.36 18.42 5.14
N GLU A 12 2.01 19.38 4.29
CA GLU A 12 0.64 19.68 3.90
C GLU A 12 -0.02 18.50 3.18
N GLU A 13 0.68 17.88 2.23
CA GLU A 13 0.19 16.67 1.54
C GLU A 13 0.03 15.49 2.51
N TYR A 14 0.98 15.31 3.42
CA TYR A 14 0.89 14.25 4.43
C TYR A 14 -0.33 14.45 5.34
N LEU A 15 -0.54 15.66 5.85
CA LEU A 15 -1.69 15.99 6.71
C LEU A 15 -3.02 15.84 5.96
N ALA A 16 -3.11 16.32 4.72
CA ALA A 16 -4.29 16.14 3.88
C ALA A 16 -4.58 14.65 3.63
N GLY A 17 -3.55 13.83 3.45
CA GLY A 17 -3.68 12.38 3.37
C GLY A 17 -4.27 11.77 4.64
N LEU A 18 -3.71 12.14 5.80
CA LEU A 18 -4.19 11.66 7.10
C LEU A 18 -5.65 12.03 7.36
N GLU A 19 -6.08 13.24 7.00
CA GLU A 19 -7.48 13.66 7.10
C GLU A 19 -8.41 12.76 6.26
N ASN A 20 -7.91 12.24 5.14
CA ASN A 20 -8.63 11.29 4.28
C ASN A 20 -8.39 9.82 4.67
N GLY A 21 -7.69 9.54 5.78
CA GLY A 21 -7.37 8.19 6.25
C GLY A 21 -6.30 7.45 5.44
N VAL A 22 -5.47 8.18 4.68
CA VAL A 22 -4.42 7.62 3.82
C VAL A 22 -3.04 8.03 4.33
N ASP A 23 -2.20 7.05 4.64
CA ASP A 23 -0.77 7.29 4.83
C ASP A 23 -0.10 7.50 3.48
N ILE A 24 0.14 8.76 3.11
CA ILE A 24 0.72 9.14 1.82
C ILE A 24 2.15 8.64 1.68
N LEU A 25 2.93 8.57 2.76
CA LEU A 25 4.29 8.07 2.69
C LEU A 25 4.30 6.57 2.35
N GLU A 26 3.39 5.82 2.96
CA GLU A 26 3.21 4.40 2.63
C GLU A 26 2.73 4.21 1.18
N LEU A 27 1.78 5.03 0.72
CA LEU A 27 1.33 4.99 -0.66
C LEU A 27 2.48 5.24 -1.64
N ARG A 28 3.29 6.28 -1.42
CA ARG A 28 4.47 6.58 -2.27
C ARG A 28 5.51 5.46 -2.22
N ARG A 29 5.71 4.83 -1.06
CA ARG A 29 6.59 3.67 -0.93
C ARG A 29 6.12 2.50 -1.80
N LEU A 30 4.83 2.18 -1.78
CA LEU A 30 4.24 1.11 -2.58
C LEU A 30 4.28 1.43 -4.08
N GLU A 31 3.97 2.66 -4.47
CA GLU A 31 4.10 3.13 -5.86
C GLU A 31 5.54 3.01 -6.36
N ALA A 32 6.53 3.42 -5.55
CA ALA A 32 7.95 3.28 -5.88
C ALA A 32 8.41 1.82 -6.00
N SER A 33 7.66 0.86 -5.44
CA SER A 33 7.88 -0.57 -5.63
C SER A 33 7.19 -1.15 -6.89
N GLY A 34 6.56 -0.29 -7.69
CA GLY A 34 5.88 -0.65 -8.93
C GLY A 34 4.48 -1.24 -8.72
N ILE A 35 3.80 -0.86 -7.64
CA ILE A 35 2.39 -1.19 -7.40
C ILE A 35 1.53 -0.01 -7.88
N PRO A 36 0.58 -0.21 -8.80
CA PRO A 36 -0.37 0.83 -9.21
C PRO A 36 -1.16 1.40 -8.02
N THR A 37 -1.43 2.71 -8.03
CA THR A 37 -2.08 3.44 -6.93
C THR A 37 -3.34 2.74 -6.39
N HIS A 38 -4.23 2.28 -7.26
CA HIS A 38 -5.47 1.62 -6.82
C HIS A 38 -5.22 0.30 -6.08
N LEU A 39 -4.24 -0.50 -6.52
CA LEU A 39 -3.84 -1.73 -5.83
C LEU A 39 -3.06 -1.44 -4.55
N ALA A 40 -2.29 -0.35 -4.50
CA ALA A 40 -1.61 0.08 -3.29
C ALA A 40 -2.62 0.48 -2.21
N LEU A 41 -3.63 1.27 -2.57
CA LEU A 41 -4.73 1.62 -1.66
C LEU A 41 -5.48 0.38 -1.19
N GLU A 42 -5.77 -0.57 -2.08
CA GLU A 42 -6.38 -1.85 -1.71
C GLU A 42 -5.52 -2.61 -0.69
N LEU A 43 -4.21 -2.76 -0.96
CA LEU A 43 -3.28 -3.41 -0.06
C LEU A 43 -3.18 -2.70 1.31
N MET A 44 -3.28 -1.37 1.34
CA MET A 44 -3.33 -0.59 2.57
C MET A 44 -4.60 -0.86 3.40
N THR A 45 -5.69 -1.33 2.80
CA THR A 45 -6.88 -1.81 3.56
C THR A 45 -6.73 -3.24 4.06
N ILE A 46 -5.97 -4.08 3.35
CA ILE A 46 -5.72 -5.48 3.70
C ILE A 46 -4.69 -5.58 4.83
N THR A 47 -3.62 -4.78 4.76
CA THR A 47 -2.47 -4.87 5.67
C THR A 47 -2.86 -4.75 7.15
N PRO A 48 -3.72 -3.79 7.58
CA PRO A 48 -4.20 -3.73 8.95
C PRO A 48 -4.94 -4.98 9.40
N LYS A 49 -5.75 -5.60 8.52
CA LYS A 49 -6.44 -6.85 8.84
C LYS A 49 -5.45 -7.99 9.08
N VAL A 50 -4.38 -8.07 8.28
CA VAL A 50 -3.32 -9.07 8.45
C VAL A 50 -2.59 -8.85 9.77
N CYS A 51 -2.17 -7.62 10.06
CA CYS A 51 -1.48 -7.27 11.30
C CYS A 51 -2.34 -7.55 12.54
N ASN A 52 -3.66 -7.33 12.45
CA ASN A 52 -4.60 -7.56 13.55
C ASN A 52 -5.09 -9.01 13.64
N GLY A 53 -4.68 -9.90 12.73
CA GLY A 53 -5.13 -11.30 12.70
C GLY A 53 -6.61 -11.48 12.30
N THR A 54 -7.20 -10.50 11.63
CA THR A 54 -8.61 -10.50 11.20
C THR A 54 -8.79 -10.66 9.69
N ALA A 55 -7.71 -10.86 8.94
CA ALA A 55 -7.76 -11.07 7.49
C ALA A 55 -8.39 -12.44 7.15
N THR A 56 -9.24 -12.47 6.13
CA THR A 56 -9.76 -13.73 5.58
C THR A 56 -8.76 -14.39 4.62
N PRO A 57 -8.95 -15.66 4.24
CA PRO A 57 -8.13 -16.28 3.18
C PRO A 57 -8.15 -15.51 1.86
N GLU A 58 -9.27 -14.87 1.51
CA GLU A 58 -9.42 -14.02 0.33
C GLU A 58 -8.58 -12.74 0.46
N ASP A 59 -8.62 -12.07 1.63
CA ASP A 59 -7.77 -10.91 1.91
C ASP A 59 -6.28 -11.27 1.73
N LEU A 60 -5.85 -12.41 2.27
CA LEU A 60 -4.46 -12.88 2.16
C LEU A 60 -4.07 -13.19 0.71
N THR A 61 -4.92 -13.92 -0.01
CA THR A 61 -4.69 -14.28 -1.41
C THR A 61 -4.61 -13.02 -2.27
N ARG A 62 -5.53 -12.07 -2.05
CA ARG A 62 -5.56 -10.79 -2.75
C ARG A 62 -4.31 -9.96 -2.48
N GLY A 63 -3.89 -9.84 -1.21
CA GLY A 63 -2.66 -9.17 -0.82
C GLY A 63 -1.42 -9.78 -1.49
N LEU A 64 -1.32 -11.12 -1.54
CA LEU A 64 -0.22 -11.82 -2.21
C LEU A 64 -0.20 -11.59 -3.72
N LEU A 65 -1.37 -11.54 -4.37
CA LEU A 65 -1.47 -11.22 -5.80
C LEU A 65 -1.00 -9.80 -6.09
N ILE A 66 -1.39 -8.82 -5.26
CA ILE A 66 -0.95 -7.43 -5.38
C ILE A 66 0.56 -7.30 -5.17
N LEU A 67 1.13 -7.98 -4.17
CA LEU A 67 2.56 -7.91 -3.89
C LEU A 67 3.43 -8.56 -4.97
N SER A 68 2.90 -9.56 -5.68
CA SER A 68 3.60 -10.27 -6.75
C SER A 68 3.53 -9.51 -8.09
N PRO A 69 4.66 -9.13 -8.72
CA PRO A 69 4.64 -8.49 -10.04
C PRO A 69 3.91 -9.32 -11.12
N ARG A 70 4.00 -10.66 -11.04
CA ARG A 70 3.25 -11.56 -11.96
C ARG A 70 1.77 -11.65 -11.59
N GLY A 71 1.45 -11.58 -10.30
CA GLY A 71 0.07 -11.54 -9.81
C GLY A 71 -0.64 -10.27 -10.25
N ARG A 72 0.01 -9.11 -10.14
CA ARG A 72 -0.53 -7.81 -10.58
C ARG A 72 -1.00 -7.80 -12.03
N LYS A 73 -0.28 -8.46 -12.95
CA LYS A 73 -0.69 -8.59 -14.37
C LYS A 73 -2.01 -9.32 -14.60
N GLN A 74 -2.52 -10.04 -13.60
CA GLN A 74 -3.81 -10.72 -13.65
C GLN A 74 -4.94 -9.88 -13.04
N LEU A 75 -4.59 -8.75 -12.43
CA LEU A 75 -5.50 -7.80 -11.80
C LEU A 75 -5.72 -6.54 -12.66
N GLU A 76 -4.91 -6.38 -13.71
CA GLU A 76 -5.05 -5.40 -14.80
C GLU A 76 -5.91 -5.98 -15.93
#